data_AF-A0A7C6SRK3-F1
#
_entry.id   AF-A0A7C6SRK3-F1
#
_cell.length_a   1.000
_cell.length_b   1.000
_cell.length_c   1.000
_cell.angle_alpha   90.00
_cell.angle_beta   90.00
_cell.angle_gamma   90.00
#
_symmetry.space_group_name_H-M   'P 1'
#
loop_
_entity.id
_entity.type
_entity.pdbx_description
1 polymer ?
#
loop_
_entity_poly.entity_id
_entity_poly.type
_entity_poly.pdbx_seq_one_letter_code
_entity_poly.pdbx_strand_id
1 'polypeptide(L)'
;YAQTFDSNIGNVGKPARMALGALVIKEQYGFSDEDTVQEIRMNPYLQFFLGLPAFQHEAPFDASTTTLFRKRIPADLLADLNDYIVGRCNPYAKDENADDDPPDSTPPDPPTGQSDENADTQELNEENYNGIILTI
;
A
#
# COMPACT_ATOMS: atom_id res chain seq x y z
N TYR A 1 16.96 -13.10 10.55
CA TYR A 1 16.03 -12.18 11.25
C TYR A 1 16.77 -11.50 12.42
N ALA A 2 18.08 -11.30 12.30
CA ALA A 2 18.73 -10.04 11.95
C ALA A 2 18.35 -8.90 12.93
N GLN A 3 18.82 -9.09 14.16
CA GLN A 3 19.04 -8.03 15.14
C GLN A 3 19.61 -6.81 14.42
N THR A 4 18.97 -5.66 14.63
CA THR A 4 19.43 -4.33 14.24
C THR A 4 20.94 -4.23 14.46
N PHE A 5 21.69 -4.25 13.36
CA PHE A 5 23.14 -4.30 13.39
C PHE A 5 23.69 -3.10 14.16
N ASP A 6 24.34 -3.38 15.28
CA ASP A 6 25.20 -2.43 16.01
C ASP A 6 26.46 -2.17 15.18
N SER A 7 26.34 -1.40 14.11
CA SER A 7 27.49 -0.77 13.46
C SER A 7 27.68 0.60 14.09
N ASN A 8 28.71 0.72 14.94
CA ASN A 8 29.21 1.98 15.51
C ASN A 8 29.89 2.87 14.44
N ILE A 9 29.38 2.84 13.20
CA ILE A 9 29.77 3.62 12.03
C ILE A 9 28.48 3.97 11.27
N GLY A 10 27.93 5.15 11.54
CA GLY A 10 26.84 5.75 10.78
C GLY A 10 25.62 6.15 11.61
N ASN A 11 24.90 7.16 11.13
CA ASN A 11 23.61 7.56 11.69
C ASN A 11 22.63 6.37 11.61
N VAL A 12 22.12 5.90 12.75
CA VAL A 12 21.18 4.78 12.83
C VAL A 12 20.00 5.06 11.90
N GLY A 13 19.71 4.12 10.99
CA GLY A 13 18.62 4.26 10.05
C GLY A 13 17.29 4.47 10.80
N LYS A 14 16.61 5.58 10.51
CA LYS A 14 15.29 5.86 11.09
C LYS A 14 14.28 4.81 10.60
N PRO A 15 13.32 4.37 11.44
CA PRO A 15 12.37 3.34 11.06
C PRO A 15 11.48 3.82 9.91
N ALA A 16 11.08 2.89 9.02
CA ALA A 16 10.27 3.21 7.84
C ALA A 16 8.95 3.92 8.17
N ARG A 17 8.30 3.52 9.28
CA ARG A 17 7.09 4.17 9.81
C ARG A 17 7.30 5.66 10.12
N MET A 18 8.45 6.03 10.64
CA MET A 18 8.78 7.43 10.95
C MET A 18 8.97 8.24 9.67
N ALA A 19 9.64 7.67 8.67
CA ALA A 19 9.82 8.34 7.38
C ALA A 19 8.47 8.55 6.67
N LEU A 20 7.64 7.51 6.57
CA LEU A 20 6.30 7.59 5.99
C LEU A 20 5.42 8.59 6.76
N GLY A 21 5.37 8.49 8.08
CA GLY A 21 4.55 9.37 8.90
C GLY A 21 4.96 10.83 8.76
N ALA A 22 6.26 11.14 8.71
CA ALA A 22 6.75 12.50 8.51
C ALA A 22 6.34 13.07 7.14
N LEU A 23 6.39 12.25 6.08
CA LEU A 23 5.97 12.67 4.74
C LEU A 23 4.46 12.89 4.64
N VAL A 24 3.66 12.01 5.26
CA VAL A 24 2.19 12.17 5.32
C VAL A 24 1.82 13.46 6.05
N ILE A 25 2.43 13.72 7.22
CA ILE A 25 2.19 14.95 7.98
C ILE A 25 2.57 16.16 7.13
N LYS A 26 3.74 16.14 6.49
CA LYS A 26 4.18 17.24 5.64
C LYS A 26 3.16 17.54 4.52
N GLU A 27 2.65 16.51 3.85
CA GLU A 27 1.68 16.67 2.75
C GLU A 27 0.33 17.20 3.24
N GLN A 28 -0.13 16.76 4.42
CA GLN A 28 -1.40 17.20 5.01
C GLN A 28 -1.37 18.66 5.47
N TYR A 29 -0.27 19.09 6.09
CA TYR A 29 -0.15 20.45 6.63
C TYR A 29 0.40 21.47 5.62
N GLY A 30 1.12 21.02 4.59
CA GLY A 30 1.71 21.90 3.58
C GLY A 30 2.85 22.80 4.10
N PHE A 31 3.51 22.38 5.19
CA PHE A 31 4.55 23.17 5.86
C PHE A 31 5.96 22.96 5.28
N SER A 32 6.88 23.86 5.64
CA SER A 32 8.31 23.65 5.43
C SER A 32 8.81 22.45 6.25
N ASP A 33 9.98 21.93 5.91
CA ASP A 33 10.58 20.80 6.64
C ASP A 33 10.85 21.15 8.11
N GLU A 34 11.35 22.35 8.36
CA GLU A 34 11.63 22.85 9.71
C GLU A 34 10.34 22.98 10.54
N ASP A 35 9.33 23.60 9.94
CA ASP A 35 8.03 23.80 10.58
C ASP A 35 7.35 22.46 10.88
N THR A 36 7.43 21.49 9.96
CA THR A 36 6.91 20.14 10.16
C THR A 36 7.59 19.45 11.36
N VAL A 37 8.91 19.59 11.50
CA VAL A 37 9.66 19.03 12.63
C VAL A 37 9.26 19.70 13.94
N GLN A 38 9.07 21.02 13.95
CA GLN A 38 8.60 21.74 15.14
C GLN A 38 7.17 21.32 15.52
N GLU A 39 6.29 21.16 14.54
CA GLU A 39 4.91 20.73 14.79
C GLU A 39 4.88 19.31 15.39
N ILE A 40 5.70 18.39 14.86
CA ILE A 40 5.88 17.05 15.42
C ILE A 40 6.40 17.13 16.86
N ARG A 41 7.33 18.03 17.14
CA ARG A 41 7.88 18.22 18.49
C ARG A 41 6.82 18.73 19.47
N MET A 42 5.93 19.62 19.04
CA MET A 42 4.92 20.23 19.91
C MET A 42 3.70 19.33 20.15
N ASN A 43 3.43 18.36 19.26
CA ASN A 43 2.22 17.53 19.34
C ASN A 43 2.52 16.07 19.70
N PRO A 44 2.10 15.61 20.91
CA PRO A 44 2.27 14.21 21.32
C PRO A 44 1.61 13.20 20.37
N TYR A 45 0.49 13.58 19.74
CA TYR A 45 -0.20 12.74 18.78
C TYR A 45 0.66 12.41 17.56
N LEU A 46 1.34 13.41 17.00
CA LEU A 46 2.19 13.22 15.82
C LEU A 46 3.40 12.34 16.15
N GLN A 47 3.96 12.48 17.36
CA GLN A 47 5.04 11.60 17.83
C GLN A 47 4.60 10.14 17.94
N PHE A 48 3.40 9.88 18.47
CA PHE A 48 2.85 8.53 18.53
C PHE A 48 2.59 7.97 17.12
N PHE A 49 2.09 8.79 16.20
CA PHE A 49 1.86 8.39 14.81
C PHE A 49 3.16 7.91 14.14
N LEU A 50 4.26 8.63 14.35
CA LEU A 50 5.60 8.28 13.87
C LEU A 50 6.16 6.98 14.48
N GLY A 51 5.53 6.45 15.53
CA GLY A 51 5.91 5.22 16.21
C GLY A 51 6.84 5.42 17.40
N LEU A 52 6.88 6.62 17.98
CA LEU A 52 7.62 6.86 19.23
C LEU A 52 6.82 6.30 20.41
N PRO A 53 7.47 5.56 21.34
CA PRO A 53 6.78 4.92 22.46
C PRO A 53 6.33 5.90 23.55
N ALA A 54 6.99 7.05 23.64
CA ALA A 54 6.72 8.09 24.62
C ALA A 54 6.95 9.46 24.01
N PHE A 55 6.26 10.46 24.56
CA PHE A 55 6.44 11.85 24.17
C PHE A 55 7.82 12.36 24.60
N GLN A 56 8.51 13.05 23.69
CA GLN A 56 9.79 13.67 23.91
C GLN A 56 9.72 15.15 23.51
N HIS A 57 10.30 16.01 24.34
CA HIS A 57 10.40 17.45 24.05
C HIS A 57 11.52 17.77 23.06
N GLU A 58 12.35 16.81 22.68
CA GLU A 58 13.39 16.98 21.67
C GLU A 58 12.87 16.51 20.31
N ALA A 59 13.32 17.16 19.24
CA ALA A 59 12.93 16.78 17.89
C ALA A 59 13.50 15.37 17.56
N PRO A 60 12.66 14.41 17.10
CA PRO A 60 13.13 13.05 16.83
C PRO A 60 14.08 12.94 15.62
N PHE A 61 14.07 13.95 14.74
CA PHE A 61 14.95 14.08 13.58
C PHE A 61 15.08 15.56 13.17
N ASP A 62 16.15 15.84 12.42
CA ASP A 62 16.40 17.16 11.83
C ASP A 62 15.68 17.32 10.47
N ALA A 63 15.37 18.55 10.06
CA ALA A 63 14.70 18.85 8.79
C ALA A 63 15.49 18.33 7.57
N SER A 64 16.82 18.27 7.65
CA SER A 64 17.67 17.66 6.62
C SER A 64 17.31 16.19 6.38
N THR A 65 16.86 15.49 7.42
CA THR A 65 16.43 14.08 7.36
C THR A 65 15.16 13.92 6.54
N THR A 66 14.23 14.88 6.59
CA THR A 66 13.01 14.88 5.78
C THR A 66 13.34 14.91 4.29
N THR A 67 14.43 15.59 3.90
CA THR A 67 14.93 15.57 2.51
C THR A 67 15.48 14.21 2.12
N LEU A 68 16.15 13.49 3.05
CA LEU A 68 16.57 12.11 2.81
C LEU A 68 15.38 11.17 2.66
N PHE A 69 14.28 11.39 3.40
CA PHE A 69 13.06 10.61 3.24
C PHE A 69 12.42 10.79 1.87
N ARG A 70 12.33 12.02 1.36
CA ARG A 70 11.83 12.29 0.00
C ARG A 70 12.66 11.62 -1.10
N LYS A 71 13.97 11.48 -0.89
CA LYS A 71 14.84 10.74 -1.84
C LYS A 71 14.57 9.23 -1.84
N ARG A 72 14.11 8.68 -0.72
CA ARG A 72 13.83 7.24 -0.57
C ARG A 72 12.38 6.89 -0.90
N ILE A 73 11.45 7.79 -0.62
CA ILE A 73 10.02 7.67 -0.85
C ILE A 73 9.60 8.92 -1.63
N PRO A 74 9.56 8.86 -2.96
CA PRO A 74 9.10 9.98 -3.78
C PRO A 74 7.60 10.21 -3.56
N ALA A 75 7.13 11.40 -3.94
CA ALA A 75 5.73 11.79 -3.80
C ALA A 75 4.80 10.83 -4.56
N ASP A 76 5.21 10.37 -5.75
CA ASP A 76 4.43 9.41 -6.55
C ASP A 76 4.20 8.10 -5.78
N LEU A 77 5.26 7.55 -5.18
CA LEU A 77 5.15 6.35 -4.33
C LEU A 77 4.28 6.60 -3.10
N LEU A 78 4.32 7.80 -2.52
CA LEU A 78 3.48 8.16 -1.38
C LEU A 78 2.00 8.22 -1.78
N ALA A 79 1.69 8.76 -2.95
CA ALA A 79 0.34 8.79 -3.51
C ALA A 79 -0.15 7.37 -3.82
N ASP A 80 0.67 6.54 -4.46
CA ASP A 80 0.35 5.13 -4.74
C ASP A 80 0.04 4.36 -3.45
N LEU A 81 0.84 4.58 -2.40
CA LEU A 81 0.60 3.97 -1.09
C LEU A 81 -0.71 4.45 -0.45
N ASN A 82 -1.05 5.74 -0.60
CA ASN A 82 -2.32 6.26 -0.11
C ASN A 82 -3.51 5.62 -0.85
N ASP A 83 -3.46 5.56 -2.18
CA ASP A 83 -4.51 4.93 -2.98
C ASP A 83 -4.63 3.42 -2.71
N TYR A 84 -3.51 2.76 -2.41
CA TYR A 84 -3.50 1.39 -1.93
C TYR A 84 -4.23 1.23 -0.59
N ILE A 85 -3.95 2.11 0.38
CA ILE A 85 -4.60 2.08 1.70
C ILE A 85 -6.11 2.37 1.59
N VAL A 86 -6.51 3.28 0.71
CA VAL A 86 -7.92 3.63 0.47
C VAL A 86 -8.64 2.56 -0.38
N GLY A 87 -7.91 1.64 -1.00
CA GLY A 87 -8.47 0.57 -1.84
C GLY A 87 -8.85 1.01 -3.25
N ARG A 88 -8.32 2.16 -3.72
CA ARG A 88 -8.50 2.62 -5.12
C ARG A 88 -7.63 1.87 -6.11
N CYS A 89 -6.48 1.38 -5.65
CA CYS A 89 -5.56 0.57 -6.44
C CYS A 89 -5.07 -0.59 -5.57
N ASN A 90 -5.26 -1.83 -5.99
CA ASN A 90 -4.60 -2.96 -5.35
C ASN A 90 -3.65 -3.62 -6.37
N PRO A 91 -2.35 -3.30 -6.35
CA PRO A 91 -1.39 -3.88 -7.29
C PRO A 91 -1.18 -5.39 -7.06
N TYR A 92 -1.75 -5.96 -6.00
CA TYR A 92 -1.73 -7.38 -5.69
C TYR A 92 -3.09 -8.05 -5.86
N ALA A 93 -4.12 -7.34 -6.36
CA ALA A 93 -5.37 -7.99 -6.73
C ALA A 93 -5.07 -9.00 -7.84
N LYS A 94 -5.46 -10.26 -7.64
CA LYS A 94 -5.43 -11.26 -8.69
C LYS A 94 -6.51 -10.86 -9.69
N ASP A 95 -6.12 -10.71 -10.95
CA ASP A 95 -7.07 -10.45 -12.02
C ASP A 95 -7.93 -11.72 -12.19
N GLU A 96 -9.14 -11.69 -11.66
CA GLU A 96 -10.09 -12.81 -11.71
C GLU A 96 -10.76 -12.98 -13.08
N ASN A 97 -10.37 -12.17 -14.08
CA ASN A 97 -10.82 -12.23 -15.47
C ASN A 97 -9.73 -12.67 -16.46
N ALA A 98 -8.62 -13.24 -15.99
CA ALA A 98 -7.74 -14.00 -16.88
C ALA A 98 -8.45 -15.34 -17.16
N ASP A 99 -9.26 -15.36 -18.22
CA ASP A 99 -9.73 -16.59 -18.85
C ASP A 99 -8.48 -17.42 -19.19
N ASP A 100 -8.18 -18.41 -18.34
CA ASP A 100 -7.23 -19.48 -18.62
C ASP A 100 -7.85 -20.34 -19.73
N ASP A 101 -7.83 -19.84 -20.98
CA ASP A 101 -8.07 -20.68 -22.14
C ASP A 101 -6.86 -21.64 -22.24
N PRO A 102 -7.03 -22.95 -21.97
CA PRO A 102 -5.92 -23.88 -22.04
C PRO A 102 -5.46 -23.96 -23.51
N PRO A 103 -4.14 -23.94 -23.78
CA PRO A 103 -3.66 -24.10 -25.15
C PRO A 103 -4.07 -25.47 -25.68
N ASP A 104 -4.94 -25.44 -26.69
CA ASP A 104 -5.33 -26.57 -27.52
C ASP A 104 -4.08 -27.34 -27.96
N SER A 105 -3.86 -28.47 -27.28
CA SER A 105 -2.85 -29.45 -27.61
C SER A 105 -3.57 -30.79 -27.70
N THR A 106 -4.47 -30.92 -28.67
CA THR A 106 -4.98 -32.23 -29.09
C THR A 106 -3.95 -32.90 -29.99
N PRO A 107 -3.33 -34.03 -29.58
CA PRO A 107 -2.66 -34.93 -30.50
C PRO A 107 -3.73 -35.68 -31.32
N PRO A 108 -3.45 -36.07 -32.57
CA PRO A 108 -4.43 -36.69 -33.45
C PRO A 108 -4.88 -38.07 -32.93
N ASP A 109 -6.18 -38.32 -33.02
CA ASP A 109 -6.86 -39.56 -32.59
C ASP A 109 -6.23 -40.86 -33.17
N PRO A 110 -6.20 -41.96 -32.38
CA PRO A 110 -6.45 -43.30 -32.90
C PRO A 110 -7.96 -43.61 -32.86
N PRO A 111 -8.51 -44.36 -33.82
CA PRO A 111 -9.95 -44.56 -33.90
C PRO A 111 -10.40 -45.53 -32.79
N THR A 112 -11.61 -45.34 -32.25
CA THR A 112 -12.73 -46.32 -32.24
C THR A 112 -13.69 -46.09 -31.06
N GLY A 113 -14.95 -45.76 -31.38
CA GLY A 113 -16.15 -46.31 -30.69
C GLY A 113 -16.86 -45.43 -29.64
N GLN A 114 -18.06 -44.94 -30.01
CA GLN A 114 -19.36 -44.87 -29.28
C GLN A 114 -19.35 -44.33 -27.83
N SER A 115 -20.25 -43.49 -27.31
CA SER A 115 -21.65 -43.08 -27.58
C SER A 115 -21.96 -42.03 -26.48
N ASP A 116 -22.44 -40.84 -26.80
CA ASP A 116 -23.83 -40.34 -26.58
C ASP A 116 -24.07 -39.59 -25.24
N GLU A 117 -24.84 -38.49 -25.37
CA GLU A 117 -25.63 -37.75 -24.34
C GLU A 117 -24.90 -36.79 -23.37
N ASN A 118 -25.47 -35.67 -22.88
CA ASN A 118 -26.42 -34.62 -23.29
C ASN A 118 -26.68 -33.76 -22.01
N ALA A 119 -27.15 -32.52 -22.20
CA ALA A 119 -27.75 -31.59 -21.22
C ALA A 119 -26.77 -30.83 -20.30
N ASP A 120 -26.52 -29.52 -20.50
CA ASP A 120 -27.43 -28.36 -20.45
C ASP A 120 -28.07 -28.17 -19.07
N THR A 121 -27.73 -27.06 -18.39
CA THR A 121 -28.71 -26.12 -17.82
C THR A 121 -27.99 -24.83 -17.46
N GLN A 122 -28.44 -23.77 -18.13
CA GLN A 122 -28.13 -22.36 -17.95
C GLN A 122 -28.86 -21.73 -16.74
N GLU A 123 -28.30 -20.58 -16.32
CA GLU A 123 -29.00 -19.37 -15.83
C GLU A 123 -29.64 -19.43 -14.41
N LEU A 124 -29.54 -18.38 -13.58
CA LEU A 124 -30.00 -17.02 -13.85
C LEU A 124 -29.21 -15.95 -13.07
N ASN A 125 -28.99 -14.84 -13.77
CA ASN A 125 -28.59 -13.53 -13.26
C ASN A 125 -29.75 -12.88 -12.49
N GLU A 126 -29.42 -12.07 -11.47
CA GLU A 126 -30.28 -10.94 -11.12
C GLU A 126 -29.42 -9.73 -10.74
N GLU A 127 -29.63 -8.67 -11.52
CA GLU A 127 -28.91 -7.41 -11.54
C GLU A 127 -29.27 -6.49 -10.36
N ASN A 128 -28.26 -5.70 -9.96
CA ASN A 128 -28.33 -4.25 -9.78
C ASN A 128 -29.19 -3.67 -8.64
N TYR A 129 -28.51 -3.11 -7.63
CA TYR A 129 -28.88 -1.81 -7.08
C TYR A 129 -27.63 -1.00 -6.72
N ASN A 130 -27.10 -0.30 -7.73
CA ASN A 130 -26.39 0.95 -7.51
C ASN A 130 -27.38 2.01 -6.98
N GLY A 131 -27.13 2.54 -5.78
CA GLY A 131 -27.68 3.85 -5.41
C GLY A 131 -28.21 3.98 -3.99
N ILE A 132 -27.33 4.02 -2.99
CA ILE A 132 -27.60 4.81 -1.78
C ILE A 132 -26.33 5.57 -1.38
N ILE A 133 -26.21 6.77 -1.94
CA ILE A 133 -25.52 7.90 -1.33
C ILE A 133 -26.11 8.06 0.08
N LEU A 134 -25.28 8.04 1.13
CA LEU A 134 -25.65 8.63 2.42
C LEU A 134 -24.50 9.50 2.91
N THR A 135 -24.65 10.79 2.62
CA THR A 135 -24.04 11.93 3.29
C THR A 135 -24.51 11.97 4.73
N ILE A 136 -23.58 11.97 5.69
CA ILE A 136 -23.70 12.67 6.98
C ILE A 136 -22.33 13.27 7.29
#